data_AF-A0A820KTI0-F1
#
_entry.id   AF-A0A820KTI0-F1
#
_cell.length_a   1.000
_cell.length_b   1.000
_cell.length_c   1.000
_cell.angle_alpha   90.00
_cell.angle_beta   90.00
_cell.angle_gamma   90.00
#
_symmetry.space_group_name_H-M   'P 1'
#
loop_
_entity.id
_entity.type
_entity.pdbx_description
1 polymer ?
#
loop_
_entity_poly.entity_id
_entity_poly.type
_entity_poly.pdbx_seq_one_letter_code
_entity_poly.pdbx_strand_id
1 'polypeptide(L)'
;HVDIDIQANSRVGTQRYMASEVLRGTLNERSFKSFKAANIYALGLVFWKILRKCQTNPNENDADPYQVPYEDILPNNPTFEQIRDVVCTRKIRPPPSPRWQTHPVGS
;
A
#
# COMPACT_ATOMS: atom_id res chain seq x y z
N HIS A 1 -25.92 25.49 18.20
CA HIS A 1 -25.13 25.35 16.97
C HIS A 1 -24.17 24.21 17.23
N VAL A 2 -24.59 22.98 16.96
CA VAL A 2 -23.72 21.81 17.09
C VAL A 2 -23.20 21.58 15.69
N ASP A 3 -21.97 22.02 15.45
CA ASP A 3 -21.22 21.64 14.26
C ASP A 3 -21.04 20.13 14.33
N ILE A 4 -21.96 19.42 13.69
CA ILE A 4 -21.78 18.03 13.33
C ILE A 4 -20.62 18.09 12.36
N ASP A 5 -19.42 17.80 12.87
CA ASP A 5 -18.21 17.67 12.08
C ASP A 5 -18.38 16.44 11.17
N ILE A 6 -19.10 16.68 10.07
CA ILE A 6 -19.14 15.82 8.90
C ILE A 6 -17.76 15.94 8.25
N GLN A 7 -16.70 15.55 8.96
CA GLN A 7 -15.53 15.02 8.31
C GLN A 7 -15.95 13.65 7.79
N ALA A 8 -16.61 13.72 6.63
CA ALA A 8 -17.29 12.64 5.96
C ALA A 8 -16.46 11.36 6.02
N ASN A 9 -17.19 10.30 6.27
CA ASN A 9 -16.87 8.88 6.34
C ASN A 9 -16.12 8.32 5.10
N SER A 10 -15.11 9.01 4.55
CA SER A 10 -14.25 8.54 3.45
C SER A 10 -12.99 7.83 3.94
N ARG A 11 -12.76 7.80 5.26
CA ARG A 11 -11.64 7.11 5.93
C ARG A 11 -11.95 5.66 6.34
N VAL A 12 -12.97 5.04 5.74
CA VAL A 12 -13.31 3.63 6.00
C VAL A 12 -12.42 2.74 5.14
N GLY A 13 -11.53 1.97 5.78
CA GLY A 13 -10.64 1.02 5.12
C GLY A 13 -9.46 0.65 6.01
N THR A 14 -8.75 -0.43 5.67
CA THR A 14 -7.50 -0.78 6.35
C THR A 14 -6.47 0.30 6.08
N GLN A 15 -6.14 1.11 7.10
CA GLN A 15 -5.33 2.32 6.96
C GLN A 15 -4.04 2.10 6.14
N ARG A 16 -3.41 0.93 6.29
CA ARG A 16 -2.17 0.49 5.61
C ARG A 16 -2.26 0.48 4.07
N TYR A 17 -3.47 0.44 3.49
CA TYR A 17 -3.71 0.40 2.04
C TYR A 17 -4.22 1.72 1.46
N MET A 18 -4.34 2.77 2.27
CA MET A 18 -4.84 4.07 1.81
C MET A 18 -3.82 4.76 0.89
N ALA A 19 -4.30 5.26 -0.24
CA ALA A 19 -3.50 6.03 -1.19
C ALA A 19 -3.08 7.39 -0.62
N SER A 20 -2.00 7.95 -1.16
CA SER A 20 -1.42 9.21 -0.66
C SER A 20 -2.38 10.39 -0.69
N GLU A 21 -3.25 10.46 -1.68
CA GLU A 21 -4.27 11.49 -1.85
C GLU A 21 -5.43 11.34 -0.85
N VAL A 22 -5.72 10.10 -0.43
CA VAL A 22 -6.69 9.82 0.65
C VAL A 22 -6.09 10.24 1.99
N LEU A 23 -4.83 9.88 2.25
CA LEU A 23 -4.10 10.23 3.46
C LEU A 23 -3.86 11.75 3.62
N ARG A 24 -3.74 12.48 2.50
CA ARG A 24 -3.59 13.94 2.49
C ARG A 24 -4.93 14.69 2.48
N GLY A 25 -6.06 14.00 2.31
CA GLY A 25 -7.37 14.64 2.14
C GLY A 25 -7.47 15.45 0.84
N THR A 26 -6.65 15.14 -0.16
CA THR A 26 -6.63 15.83 -1.47
C THR A 26 -7.35 15.04 -2.56
N LEU A 27 -8.11 14.00 -2.18
CA LEU A 27 -8.90 13.20 -3.10
C LEU A 27 -10.05 14.05 -3.67
N ASN A 28 -10.21 14.06 -4.99
CA ASN A 28 -11.37 14.70 -5.61
C ASN A 28 -12.61 13.78 -5.49
N GLU A 29 -13.42 14.01 -4.48
CA GLU A 29 -14.63 13.22 -4.19
C GLU A 29 -15.73 13.34 -5.25
N ARG A 30 -15.65 14.34 -6.14
CA ARG A 30 -16.59 14.49 -7.27
C ARG A 30 -16.15 13.70 -8.50
N SER A 31 -14.96 13.11 -8.47
CA SER A 31 -14.35 12.40 -9.59
C SER A 31 -14.28 10.90 -9.32
N PHE A 32 -15.10 10.13 -10.02
CA PHE A 32 -15.01 8.66 -9.99
C PHE A 32 -13.62 8.14 -10.40
N LYS A 33 -12.90 8.88 -11.27
CA LYS A 33 -11.53 8.54 -11.67
C LYS A 33 -10.57 8.57 -10.48
N SER A 34 -10.77 9.49 -9.54
CA SER A 34 -9.92 9.62 -8.35
C SER A 34 -10.10 8.42 -7.40
N PHE A 35 -11.33 7.96 -7.20
CA PHE A 35 -11.58 6.71 -6.46
C PHE A 35 -10.96 5.48 -7.14
N LYS A 36 -11.05 5.40 -8.48
CA LYS A 36 -10.37 4.32 -9.22
C LYS A 36 -8.86 4.36 -9.02
N ALA A 37 -8.24 5.54 -9.07
CA ALA A 37 -6.79 5.67 -8.83
C ALA A 37 -6.40 5.21 -7.42
N ALA A 38 -7.17 5.58 -6.39
CA ALA A 38 -6.95 5.11 -5.02
C ALA A 38 -7.07 3.57 -4.91
N ASN A 39 -8.02 2.97 -5.64
CA ASN A 39 -8.16 1.51 -5.71
C ASN A 39 -6.98 0.85 -6.42
N ILE A 40 -6.44 1.45 -7.48
CA ILE A 40 -5.24 0.95 -8.17
C ILE A 40 -4.02 0.97 -7.24
N TYR A 41 -3.89 1.99 -6.39
CA TYR A 41 -2.85 2.00 -5.36
C TYR A 41 -2.98 0.82 -4.39
N ALA A 42 -4.18 0.60 -3.85
CA ALA A 42 -4.44 -0.53 -2.95
C ALA A 42 -4.18 -1.88 -3.65
N LEU A 43 -4.60 -2.01 -4.91
CA LEU A 43 -4.34 -3.19 -5.74
C LEU A 43 -2.84 -3.42 -5.96
N GLY A 44 -2.05 -2.36 -6.20
CA GLY A 44 -0.60 -2.46 -6.33
C GLY A 44 0.07 -3.04 -5.07
N LEU A 45 -0.40 -2.65 -3.88
CA LEU A 45 0.07 -3.22 -2.62
C LEU A 45 -0.33 -4.70 -2.47
N VAL A 46 -1.51 -5.10 -2.97
CA VAL A 46 -1.95 -6.50 -2.98
C VAL A 46 -1.10 -7.33 -3.95
N PHE A 47 -0.85 -6.84 -5.15
CA PHE A 47 0.06 -7.50 -6.10
C PHE A 47 1.46 -7.65 -5.53
N TRP A 48 1.98 -6.64 -4.84
CA TRP A 48 3.26 -6.74 -4.15
C TRP A 48 3.29 -7.93 -3.16
N LYS A 49 2.23 -8.14 -2.36
CA LYS A 49 2.14 -9.29 -1.46
C LYS A 49 2.11 -10.63 -2.21
N ILE A 50 1.30 -10.69 -3.27
CA ILE A 50 1.12 -11.92 -4.06
C ILE A 50 2.43 -12.30 -4.75
N LEU A 51 3.07 -11.36 -5.45
CA LEU A 51 4.32 -11.57 -6.18
C LEU A 51 5.44 -12.05 -5.27
N ARG A 52 5.49 -11.57 -4.02
CA ARG A 52 6.48 -12.03 -3.02
C ARG A 52 6.30 -13.50 -2.67
N LYS A 53 5.07 -14.03 -2.68
CA LYS A 53 4.77 -15.44 -2.46
C LYS A 53 4.93 -16.32 -3.70
N CYS A 54 5.07 -15.74 -4.90
CA CYS A 54 5.30 -16.52 -6.12
C CYS A 54 6.73 -17.08 -6.12
N GLN A 55 6.87 -18.39 -6.29
CA GLN A 55 8.17 -19.02 -6.56
C GLN A 55 8.63 -18.61 -7.95
N THR A 56 9.89 -18.23 -8.09
CA THR A 56 10.44 -17.96 -9.43
C THR A 56 11.06 -19.22 -10.03
N ASN A 57 11.49 -20.17 -9.19
CA ASN A 57 12.12 -21.39 -9.62
C ASN A 57 11.28 -22.60 -9.15
N PRO A 58 10.76 -23.45 -10.05
CA PRO A 58 9.84 -24.55 -9.67
C PRO A 58 10.43 -25.56 -8.68
N ASN A 59 11.76 -25.64 -8.59
CA ASN A 59 12.49 -26.62 -7.79
C ASN A 59 13.07 -26.03 -6.50
N GLU A 60 12.85 -24.75 -6.22
CA GLU A 60 13.37 -24.06 -5.03
C GLU A 60 12.23 -23.41 -4.24
N ASN A 61 12.36 -23.41 -2.92
CA ASN A 61 11.45 -22.66 -2.06
C ASN A 61 11.98 -21.24 -1.84
N ASP A 62 12.06 -20.46 -2.93
CA ASP A 62 12.62 -19.11 -2.97
C ASP A 62 11.60 -18.01 -2.66
N ALA A 63 10.35 -18.39 -2.37
CA ALA A 63 9.29 -17.44 -2.05
C ALA A 63 9.59 -16.69 -0.75
N ASP A 64 9.36 -15.38 -0.78
CA ASP A 64 9.54 -14.53 0.39
C ASP A 64 8.63 -14.98 1.57
N PRO A 65 9.04 -14.71 2.82
CA PRO A 65 8.16 -14.77 3.96
C PRO A 65 6.90 -13.92 3.75
N TYR A 66 5.77 -14.37 4.32
CA TYR A 66 4.57 -13.56 4.30
C TYR A 66 4.83 -12.25 5.06
N GLN A 67 4.47 -11.14 4.43
CA GLN A 67 4.61 -9.82 5.02
C GLN A 67 3.47 -8.91 4.57
N VAL A 68 3.01 -8.03 5.45
CA VAL A 68 2.08 -6.96 5.09
C VAL A 68 2.83 -5.72 4.60
N PRO A 69 2.22 -4.87 3.75
CA PRO A 69 2.89 -3.67 3.25
C PRO A 69 3.38 -2.80 4.41
N TYR A 70 4.62 -2.33 4.37
CA TYR A 70 5.22 -1.48 5.40
C TYR A 70 5.42 -2.15 6.78
N GLU A 71 5.38 -3.48 6.92
CA GLU A 71 5.58 -4.17 8.21
C GLU A 71 6.94 -3.86 8.86
N ASP A 72 7.99 -3.64 8.07
CA ASP A 72 9.33 -3.32 8.60
C ASP A 72 9.42 -1.91 9.20
N ILE A 73 8.43 -1.06 8.96
CA ILE A 73 8.46 0.38 9.27
C ILE A 73 7.30 0.77 10.19
N LEU A 74 6.18 0.04 10.13
CA LEU A 74 4.96 0.34 10.84
C LEU A 74 4.55 -0.81 11.75
N PRO A 75 4.09 -0.52 12.99
CA PRO A 75 3.57 -1.54 13.89
C PRO A 75 2.34 -2.21 13.27
N ASN A 76 1.93 -3.38 13.78
CA ASN A 76 0.81 -4.16 13.23
C ASN A 76 -0.47 -3.32 13.04
N ASN A 77 -0.82 -2.51 14.04
CA ASN A 77 -1.93 -1.58 14.03
C ASN A 77 -1.40 -0.13 14.02
N PRO A 78 -0.95 0.38 12.87
CA PRO A 78 -0.42 1.74 12.80
C PRO A 78 -1.55 2.76 12.94
N THR A 79 -1.22 3.95 13.41
CA THR A 79 -2.14 5.09 13.39
C THR A 79 -2.17 5.73 12.00
N PHE A 80 -3.21 6.52 11.74
CA PHE A 80 -3.34 7.27 10.50
C PHE A 80 -2.14 8.20 10.27
N GLU A 81 -1.65 8.86 11.32
CA GLU A 81 -0.51 9.78 11.24
C GLU A 81 0.79 9.05 10.87
N GLN A 82 1.00 7.86 11.41
CA GLN A 82 2.17 7.04 11.10
C GLN A 82 2.17 6.62 9.62
N ILE A 83 1.02 6.20 9.09
CA ILE A 83 0.91 5.85 7.67
C ILE A 83 1.08 7.08 6.78
N ARG A 84 0.46 8.21 7.14
CA ARG A 84 0.61 9.47 6.42
C ARG A 84 2.07 9.90 6.36
N ASP A 85 2.80 9.79 7.48
CA ASP A 85 4.23 10.11 7.50
C ASP A 85 5.02 9.23 6.53
N VAL A 86 4.86 7.89 6.59
CA VAL A 86 5.56 6.96 5.70
C VAL A 86 5.26 7.24 4.23
N VAL A 87 3.97 7.33 3.88
CA VAL A 87 3.50 7.32 2.49
C VAL A 87 3.59 8.71 1.84
N CYS A 88 3.30 9.77 2.60
CA CYS A 88 3.18 11.13 2.07
C CYS A 88 4.41 11.99 2.37
N THR A 89 4.93 11.95 3.61
CA THR A 89 6.08 12.77 4.02
C THR A 89 7.39 12.14 3.53
N ARG A 90 7.65 10.89 3.95
CA ARG A 90 8.86 10.15 3.61
C ARG A 90 8.82 9.51 2.22
N LYS A 91 7.62 9.46 1.60
CA LYS A 91 7.38 8.92 0.25
C LYS A 91 7.90 7.49 0.06
N ILE A 92 7.88 6.69 1.13
CA ILE A 92 8.35 5.32 1.09
C ILE A 92 7.28 4.43 0.43
N ARG A 93 7.74 3.41 -0.29
CA ARG A 93 6.92 2.32 -0.85
C ARG A 93 7.51 0.97 -0.44
N PRO A 94 6.72 -0.12 -0.41
CA PRO A 94 7.28 -1.44 -0.16
C PRO A 94 8.33 -1.76 -1.23
N PRO A 95 9.55 -2.18 -0.84
CA PRO A 95 10.60 -2.44 -1.80
C PRO A 95 10.28 -3.67 -2.64
N PRO A 96 10.73 -3.74 -3.91
CA PRO A 96 10.66 -4.99 -4.67
C PRO A 96 11.48 -6.08 -3.98
N SER A 97 11.11 -7.35 -4.17
CA SER A 97 11.91 -8.44 -3.63
C SER A 97 13.31 -8.43 -4.26
N PRO A 98 14.40 -8.52 -3.46
CA PRO A 98 15.77 -8.55 -3.99
C PRO A 98 15.99 -9.65 -5.04
N ARG A 99 15.31 -10.80 -4.89
CA ARG A 99 15.42 -11.94 -5.82
C ARG A 99 14.95 -11.60 -7.24
N TRP A 100 13.99 -10.69 -7.39
CA TRP A 100 13.50 -10.29 -8.72
C TRP A 100 14.58 -9.61 -9.55
N GLN A 101 15.62 -9.05 -8.92
CA GLN A 101 16.73 -8.40 -9.61
C GLN A 101 17.85 -9.38 -9.99
N THR A 102 17.87 -10.57 -9.38
CA THR A 102 18.93 -11.56 -9.57
C THR A 102 18.56 -12.66 -10.55
N HIS A 103 17.30 -12.74 -10.99
CA HIS A 103 16.92 -13.69 -12.01
C HIS A 103 17.47 -13.24 -13.37
N PRO A 104 18.24 -14.10 -14.07
CA PRO A 104 18.71 -13.76 -15.40
C PRO A 104 17.50 -13.53 -16.31
N VAL A 105 17.42 -12.35 -16.91
CA VAL A 105 16.55 -12.12 -18.07
C VAL A 105 17.05 -13.07 -19.14
N GLY A 106 16.18 -14.00 -19.58
CA GLY A 106 16.57 -15.16 -20.39
C GLY A 106 17.56 -14.84 -21.51
N SER A 107 18.58 -15.70 -21.65
CA SER A 107 19.39 -15.83 -22.86
C SER A 107 18.59 -16.49 -23.97
#